data_AF-A0A426D6C6-F1
#
_entry.id   AF-A0A426D6C6-F1
#
_cell.length_a   1.000
_cell.length_b   1.000
_cell.length_c   1.000
_cell.angle_alpha   90.00
_cell.angle_beta   90.00
_cell.angle_gamma   90.00
#
_symmetry.space_group_name_H-M   'P 1'
#
loop_
_entity.id
_entity.type
_entity.pdbx_description
1 polymer ?
#
loop_
_entity_poly.entity_id
_entity_poly.type
_entity_poly.pdbx_seq_one_letter_code
_entity_poly.pdbx_strand_id
1 'polypeptide(L)'
;MNLTATESDYLVTVLTTQLFTLLSRVTRWQTHSLSQRQYDQQVQETLLPELTVLTQLAAKLKASVHDQNQFGALIAGLTKLDAATHYHLTEEQLAHANERRMNRHYHR
;
A
#
# COMPACT_ATOMS: atom_id res chain seq x y z
N MET A 1 -5.46 27.68 -2.58
CA MET A 1 -6.48 27.47 -1.53
C MET A 1 -5.72 26.97 -0.31
N ASN A 2 -5.76 27.69 0.81
CA ASN A 2 -5.07 27.26 2.03
C ASN A 2 -6.08 26.48 2.88
N LEU A 3 -5.71 25.26 3.27
CA LEU A 3 -6.51 24.43 4.16
C LEU A 3 -6.34 24.94 5.60
N THR A 4 -7.40 24.88 6.38
CA THR A 4 -7.33 25.02 7.83
C THR A 4 -6.63 23.81 8.45
N ALA A 5 -6.23 23.92 9.72
CA ALA A 5 -5.64 22.81 10.46
C ALA A 5 -6.61 21.62 10.54
N THR A 6 -7.87 21.86 10.87
CA THR A 6 -8.91 20.82 10.95
C THR A 6 -9.15 20.11 9.63
N GLU A 7 -9.21 20.86 8.51
CA GLU A 7 -9.34 20.25 7.17
C GLU A 7 -8.11 19.43 6.82
N SER A 8 -6.92 19.88 7.22
CA SER A 8 -5.66 19.15 6.99
C SER A 8 -5.62 17.85 7.79
N ASP A 9 -5.99 17.87 9.08
CA ASP A 9 -6.05 16.69 9.93
C ASP A 9 -7.11 15.69 9.44
N TYR A 10 -8.27 16.18 8.99
CA TYR A 10 -9.30 15.34 8.36
C TYR A 10 -8.76 14.67 7.09
N LEU A 11 -8.06 15.41 6.22
CA LEU A 11 -7.45 14.85 5.03
C LEU A 11 -6.37 13.81 5.38
N VAL A 12 -5.56 14.02 6.42
CA VAL A 12 -4.62 13.00 6.90
C VAL A 12 -5.35 11.71 7.28
N THR A 13 -6.51 11.80 7.95
CA THR A 13 -7.33 10.63 8.27
C THR A 13 -7.81 9.90 7.01
N VAL A 14 -8.30 10.65 6.01
CA VAL A 14 -8.75 10.08 4.73
C VAL A 14 -7.60 9.39 3.99
N LEU A 15 -6.44 10.05 3.90
CA LEU A 15 -5.25 9.49 3.25
C LEU A 15 -4.74 8.26 3.99
N THR A 16 -4.80 8.25 5.32
CA THR A 16 -4.42 7.09 6.14
C THR A 16 -5.35 5.90 5.89
N THR A 17 -6.64 6.14 5.68
CA THR A 17 -7.60 5.08 5.31
C THR A 17 -7.29 4.47 3.94
N GLN A 18 -6.98 5.31 2.95
CA GLN A 18 -6.54 4.84 1.63
C GLN A 18 -5.22 4.05 1.74
N LEU A 19 -4.30 4.53 2.57
CA LEU A 19 -3.03 3.85 2.83
C LEU A 19 -3.23 2.45 3.41
N PHE A 20 -4.13 2.26 4.38
CA PHE A 20 -4.44 0.94 4.92
C PHE A 20 -5.09 0.01 3.88
N THR A 21 -5.90 0.59 2.97
CA THR A 21 -6.47 -0.16 1.86
C THR A 21 -5.37 -0.69 0.93
N LEU A 22 -4.38 0.13 0.60
CA LEU A 22 -3.23 -0.27 -0.22
C LEU A 22 -2.35 -1.29 0.49
N LEU A 23 -2.06 -1.11 1.78
CA LEU A 23 -1.30 -2.09 2.57
C LEU A 23 -1.99 -3.46 2.56
N SER A 24 -3.31 -3.47 2.71
CA SER A 24 -4.10 -4.72 2.66
C SER A 24 -4.02 -5.40 1.29
N ARG A 25 -4.01 -4.62 0.19
CA ARG A 25 -3.79 -5.15 -1.17
C ARG A 25 -2.39 -5.73 -1.32
N VAL A 26 -1.36 -5.03 -0.84
CA VAL A 26 0.03 -5.50 -0.84
C VAL A 26 0.14 -6.84 -0.12
N THR A 27 -0.40 -6.96 1.10
CA THR A 27 -0.39 -8.23 1.84
C THR A 27 -1.08 -9.35 1.05
N ARG A 28 -2.19 -9.04 0.37
CA ARG A 28 -2.87 -10.00 -0.50
C ARG A 28 -1.99 -10.42 -1.68
N TRP A 29 -1.31 -9.49 -2.35
CA TRP A 29 -0.43 -9.83 -3.46
C TRP A 29 0.78 -10.64 -2.99
N GLN A 30 1.38 -10.30 -1.85
CA GLN A 30 2.48 -11.06 -1.25
C GLN A 30 2.11 -12.51 -0.91
N THR A 31 0.85 -12.77 -0.60
CA THR A 31 0.36 -14.10 -0.18
C THR A 31 -0.32 -14.90 -1.29
N HIS A 32 -0.72 -14.25 -2.39
CA HIS A 32 -1.53 -14.89 -3.44
C HIS A 32 -0.98 -14.75 -4.87
N SER A 33 0.05 -13.93 -5.10
CA SER A 33 0.71 -13.89 -6.40
C SER A 33 1.35 -15.24 -6.71
N LEU A 34 1.12 -15.75 -7.92
CA LEU A 34 1.62 -17.05 -8.38
C LEU A 34 3.06 -16.98 -8.89
N SER A 35 3.58 -15.76 -9.08
CA SER A 35 4.95 -15.49 -9.51
C SER A 35 5.35 -14.08 -9.12
N GLN A 36 6.66 -13.83 -9.06
CA GLN A 36 7.20 -12.48 -8.88
C GLN A 36 6.67 -11.51 -9.95
N ARG A 37 6.64 -11.94 -11.22
CA ARG A 37 6.14 -11.12 -12.32
C ARG A 37 4.70 -10.64 -12.11
N GLN A 38 3.84 -11.47 -11.54
CA GLN A 38 2.46 -11.08 -11.23
C GLN A 38 2.41 -10.03 -10.11
N TYR A 39 3.26 -10.18 -9.08
CA TYR A 39 3.40 -9.18 -8.04
C TYR A 39 3.89 -7.85 -8.61
N ASP A 40 4.96 -7.88 -9.39
CA ASP A 40 5.56 -6.70 -10.02
C ASP A 40 4.55 -5.96 -10.92
N GLN A 41 3.71 -6.70 -11.65
CA GLN A 41 2.64 -6.10 -12.45
C GLN A 41 1.63 -5.35 -11.59
N GLN A 42 1.18 -5.92 -10.46
CA GLN A 42 0.27 -5.23 -9.54
C GLN A 42 0.92 -3.99 -8.92
N VAL A 43 2.21 -4.07 -8.59
CA VAL A 43 2.99 -2.93 -8.10
C VAL A 43 3.03 -1.82 -9.14
N GLN A 44 3.35 -2.14 -10.39
CA GLN A 44 3.46 -1.18 -11.48
C GLN A 44 2.12 -0.54 -11.85
N GLU A 45 1.07 -1.34 -12.00
CA GLU A 45 -0.23 -0.86 -12.48
C GLU A 45 -1.04 -0.16 -11.40
N THR A 46 -0.84 -0.51 -10.12
CA THR A 46 -1.68 -0.02 -9.01
C THR A 46 -0.89 0.70 -7.93
N LEU A 47 0.14 0.07 -7.35
CA LEU A 47 0.79 0.60 -6.16
C LEU A 47 1.59 1.87 -6.43
N LEU A 48 2.42 1.87 -7.48
CA LEU A 48 3.30 2.99 -7.80
C LEU A 48 2.53 4.29 -8.12
N PRO A 49 1.47 4.28 -8.95
CA PRO A 49 0.66 5.47 -9.19
C PRO A 49 0.02 6.02 -7.90
N GLU A 50 -0.58 5.15 -7.09
CA GLU A 50 -1.24 5.54 -5.84
C GLU A 50 -0.23 6.08 -4.80
N LEU A 51 0.90 5.41 -4.63
CA LEU A 51 1.98 5.83 -3.74
C LEU A 51 2.52 7.21 -4.13
N THR A 52 2.68 7.46 -5.44
CA THR A 52 3.12 8.76 -5.96
C THR A 52 2.14 9.86 -5.55
N VAL A 53 0.84 9.65 -5.78
CA VAL A 53 -0.20 10.63 -5.44
C VAL A 53 -0.27 10.86 -3.93
N LEU A 54 -0.33 9.79 -3.12
CA LEU A 54 -0.39 9.90 -1.67
C LEU A 54 0.83 10.64 -1.09
N THR A 55 2.03 10.37 -1.60
CA THR A 55 3.26 11.04 -1.17
C THR A 55 3.24 12.53 -1.49
N GLN A 56 2.78 12.89 -2.70
CA GLN A 56 2.64 14.30 -3.09
C GLN A 56 1.59 15.03 -2.23
N LEU A 57 0.48 14.37 -1.89
CA LEU A 57 -0.56 14.95 -1.02
C LEU A 57 -0.06 15.12 0.41
N ALA A 58 0.62 14.11 0.97
CA ALA A 58 1.23 14.20 2.30
C ALA A 58 2.24 15.35 2.39
N ALA A 59 3.06 15.56 1.36
CA ALA A 59 4.01 16.68 1.31
C ALA A 59 3.32 18.05 1.35
N LYS A 60 2.16 18.19 0.68
CA LYS A 60 1.36 19.44 0.70
C LYS A 60 0.72 19.73 2.06
N LEU A 61 0.38 18.68 2.81
CA LEU A 61 -0.26 18.80 4.12
C LEU A 61 0.73 19.04 5.27
N LYS A 62 2.02 18.75 5.08
CA LYS A 62 3.05 18.84 6.12
C LYS A 62 3.07 20.17 6.88
N ALA A 63 2.82 21.29 6.20
CA ALA A 63 2.89 22.62 6.79
C ALA A 63 1.61 23.06 7.53
N SER A 64 0.48 22.39 7.29
CA SER A 64 -0.84 22.79 7.81
C SER A 64 -1.45 21.80 8.81
N VAL A 65 -0.87 20.60 8.94
CA VAL A 65 -1.33 19.58 9.89
C VAL A 65 -0.97 19.95 11.33
N HIS A 66 -1.95 19.81 12.22
CA HIS A 66 -1.76 20.03 13.66
C HIS A 66 -1.45 18.72 14.39
N ASP A 67 -2.14 17.63 14.05
CA ASP A 67 -1.88 16.31 14.63
C ASP A 67 -0.63 15.64 14.01
N GLN A 68 0.52 15.95 14.60
CA GLN A 68 1.81 15.41 14.17
C GLN A 68 1.95 13.90 14.38
N ASN A 69 1.19 13.31 15.32
CA ASN A 69 1.23 11.86 15.54
C ASN A 69 0.54 11.12 14.40
N GLN A 70 -0.64 11.57 14.00
CA GLN A 70 -1.34 11.01 12.84
C GLN A 70 -0.56 11.23 11.55
N PHE A 71 0.05 12.41 11.38
CA PHE A 71 0.93 12.65 10.24
C PHE A 71 2.14 11.71 10.22
N GLY A 72 2.78 11.50 11.38
CA GLY A 72 3.88 10.55 11.51
C GLY A 72 3.47 9.12 11.15
N ALA A 73 2.27 8.69 11.54
CA ALA A 73 1.73 7.38 11.16
C ALA A 73 1.50 7.25 9.66
N LEU A 74 0.98 8.30 9.00
CA LEU A 74 0.84 8.36 7.55
C LEU A 74 2.20 8.21 6.86
N ILE A 75 3.22 8.96 7.30
CA ILE A 75 4.58 8.88 6.74
C ILE A 75 5.18 7.48 6.92
N ALA A 76 5.07 6.89 8.12
CA ALA A 76 5.56 5.53 8.36
C ALA A 76 4.84 4.48 7.47
N GLY A 77 3.54 4.68 7.24
CA GLY A 77 2.76 3.88 6.29
C GLY A 77 3.27 4.01 4.85
N LEU A 78 3.58 5.23 4.41
CA LEU A 78 4.10 5.48 3.05
C LEU A 78 5.46 4.81 2.87
N THR A 79 6.33 4.85 3.88
CA THR A 79 7.61 4.12 3.87
C THR A 79 7.41 2.60 3.72
N LYS A 80 6.39 2.03 4.36
CA LYS A 80 6.08 0.60 4.20
C LYS A 80 5.58 0.27 2.80
N LEU A 81 4.76 1.13 2.20
CA LEU A 81 4.30 0.96 0.83
C LEU A 81 5.44 1.09 -0.18
N ASP A 82 6.36 2.03 0.05
CA ASP A 82 7.57 2.21 -0.76
C ASP A 82 8.45 0.95 -0.73
N ALA A 83 8.75 0.43 0.46
CA ALA A 83 9.48 -0.82 0.61
C ALA A 83 8.77 -2.00 -0.09
N ALA A 84 7.44 -2.02 -0.10
CA ALA A 84 6.67 -3.05 -0.80
C ALA A 84 6.85 -2.99 -2.33
N THR A 85 7.14 -1.82 -2.92
CA THR A 85 7.38 -1.72 -4.37
C THR A 85 8.62 -2.48 -4.83
N HIS A 86 9.55 -2.75 -3.90
CA HIS A 86 10.80 -3.47 -4.14
C HIS A 86 10.80 -4.87 -3.51
N TYR A 87 9.63 -5.35 -3.09
CA TYR A 87 9.53 -6.63 -2.39
C TYR A 87 9.68 -7.83 -3.34
N HIS A 88 10.48 -8.79 -2.91
CA HIS A 88 10.61 -10.08 -3.57
C HIS A 88 9.86 -11.16 -2.78
N LEU A 89 8.97 -11.88 -3.48
CA LEU A 89 8.26 -13.02 -2.92
C LEU A 89 9.26 -14.11 -2.52
N THR A 90 9.07 -14.69 -1.35
CA THR A 90 9.88 -15.83 -0.89
C THR A 90 9.47 -17.11 -1.60
N GLU A 91 10.37 -18.09 -1.61
CA GLU A 91 10.07 -19.42 -2.18
C GLU A 91 8.86 -20.08 -1.51
N GLU A 92 8.73 -19.93 -0.19
CA GLU A 92 7.59 -20.43 0.59
C GLU A 92 6.27 -19.77 0.16
N GLN A 93 6.26 -18.46 -0.05
CA GLN A 93 5.07 -17.74 -0.51
C GLN A 93 4.62 -18.24 -1.89
N LEU A 94 5.58 -18.46 -2.80
CA LEU A 94 5.30 -19.00 -4.13
C LEU A 94 4.80 -20.45 -4.07
N ALA A 95 5.41 -21.28 -3.24
CA ALA A 95 4.99 -22.67 -3.04
C ALA A 95 3.55 -22.75 -2.53
N HIS A 96 3.22 -22.00 -1.48
CA HIS A 96 1.86 -21.94 -0.94
C HIS A 96 0.84 -21.38 -1.94
N ALA A 97 1.19 -20.37 -2.74
CA ALA A 97 0.29 -19.83 -3.76
C ALA A 97 -0.01 -20.86 -4.86
N ASN A 98 1.00 -21.64 -5.27
CA ASN A 98 0.88 -22.69 -6.28
C ASN A 98 0.08 -23.90 -5.77
N GLU A 99 0.32 -24.34 -4.53
CA GLU A 99 -0.46 -25.41 -3.89
C GLU A 99 -1.95 -25.07 -3.86
N ARG A 100 -2.30 -23.84 -3.46
CA ARG A 100 -3.69 -23.35 -3.49
C ARG A 100 -4.28 -23.36 -4.90
N ARG A 101 -3.48 -23.10 -5.94
CA ARG A 101 -3.94 -23.18 -7.33
C ARG A 101 -4.23 -24.63 -7.74
N MET A 102 -3.33 -25.56 -7.43
CA MET A 102 -3.52 -26.98 -7.73
C MET A 102 -4.75 -27.54 -7.01
N ASN A 103 -4.90 -27.27 -5.71
CA ASN A 103 -6.05 -27.75 -4.94
C ASN A 103 -7.40 -27.27 -5.50
N ARG A 104 -7.47 -26.05 -6.04
CA ARG A 104 -8.66 -25.53 -6.74
C ARG A 104 -8.98 -26.26 -8.05
N HIS A 105 -7.98 -26.78 -8.75
CA HIS A 105 -8.19 -27.57 -9.96
C HIS A 105 -8.64 -29.00 -9.66
N TYR A 106 -8.19 -29.59 -8.54
CA TYR A 106 -8.58 -30.95 -8.14
C TYR A 106 -9.99 -31.06 -7.55
N HIS A 107 -10.57 -29.94 -7.09
CA HIS A 107 -11.92 -29.90 -6.49
C HIS A 107 -13.01 -29.38 -7.47
N ARG A 108 -12.69 -29.26 -8.77
CA ARG A 108 -13.65 -28.97 -9.84
C ARG A 108 -13.85 -30.18 -10.71
#